data_AF-R6GT46-F1
#
_entry.id   AF-R6GT46-F1
#
_cell.length_a   1.000
_cell.length_b   1.000
_cell.length_c   1.000
_cell.angle_alpha   90.00
_cell.angle_beta   90.00
_cell.angle_gamma   90.00
#
_symmetry.space_group_name_H-M   'P 1'
#
loop_
_entity.id
_entity.type
_entity.pdbx_description
1 polymer ?
#
loop_
_entity_poly.entity_id
_entity_poly.type
_entity_poly.pdbx_seq_one_letter_code
_entity_poly.pdbx_strand_id
1 'polypeptide(L)'
;MEEKKKSKSKYFFRLLFALFIMFICVYAIGQNGFIQRKYSDKSLYTEEQIKRFESDVENGKEIDVNAYLVNETVDYSNNSSKLGENISTMITKGAGKLDKLLNSVFSFLFE
;
A
#
# COMPACT_ATOMS: atom_id res chain seq x y z
N MET A 1 2.02 -2.05 -56.96
CA MET A 1 1.34 -2.79 -55.88
C MET A 1 2.22 -2.67 -54.65
N GLU A 2 1.90 -1.81 -53.70
CA GLU A 2 2.62 -1.78 -52.42
C GLU A 2 1.61 -1.95 -51.30
N GLU A 3 1.59 -3.17 -50.76
CA GLU A 3 0.65 -3.57 -49.74
C GLU A 3 1.03 -3.01 -48.37
N LYS A 4 0.02 -2.39 -47.74
CA LYS A 4 0.04 -1.82 -46.40
C LYS A 4 0.25 -2.92 -45.34
N LYS A 5 1.49 -3.13 -44.90
CA LYS A 5 1.80 -3.95 -43.70
C LYS A 5 2.13 -3.07 -42.49
N LYS A 6 1.15 -2.34 -41.94
CA LYS A 6 1.38 -1.40 -40.80
C LYS A 6 0.40 -1.49 -39.62
N SER A 7 -0.36 -2.57 -39.49
CA SER A 7 -1.42 -2.67 -38.46
C SER A 7 -0.98 -3.32 -37.13
N LYS A 8 -0.19 -4.42 -37.17
CA LYS A 8 0.07 -5.23 -35.95
C LYS A 8 1.06 -4.63 -34.95
N SER A 9 1.92 -3.71 -35.38
CA SER A 9 2.96 -3.08 -34.54
C SER A 9 2.39 -2.21 -33.43
N LYS A 10 1.26 -1.52 -33.67
CA LYS A 10 0.65 -0.62 -32.66
C LYS A 10 0.20 -1.35 -31.41
N TYR A 11 -0.35 -2.55 -31.54
CA TYR A 11 -0.79 -3.37 -30.41
C TYR A 11 0.39 -3.91 -29.60
N PHE A 12 1.48 -4.28 -30.27
CA PHE A 12 2.72 -4.68 -29.62
C PHE A 12 3.32 -3.54 -28.79
N PHE A 13 3.43 -2.34 -29.36
CA PHE A 13 3.92 -1.17 -28.63
C PHE A 13 2.99 -0.75 -27.49
N ARG A 14 1.66 -0.90 -27.65
CA ARG A 14 0.70 -0.62 -26.58
C ARG A 14 0.84 -1.60 -25.41
N LEU A 15 1.05 -2.89 -25.70
CA LEU A 15 1.33 -3.91 -24.68
C LEU A 15 2.67 -3.63 -23.97
N LEU A 16 3.71 -3.30 -24.74
CA LEU A 16 5.03 -2.96 -24.20
C LEU A 16 4.96 -1.74 -23.27
N PHE A 17 4.20 -0.72 -23.65
CA PHE A 17 4.00 0.48 -22.83
C PHE A 17 3.23 0.19 -21.54
N ALA A 18 2.20 -0.67 -21.60
CA ALA A 18 1.47 -1.10 -20.40
C ALA A 18 2.37 -1.88 -19.42
N LEU A 19 3.21 -2.79 -19.94
CA LEU A 19 4.22 -3.52 -19.15
C LEU A 19 5.25 -2.57 -18.53
N PHE A 20 5.66 -1.54 -19.26
CA PHE A 20 6.59 -0.53 -18.77
C PHE A 20 6.01 0.30 -17.62
N ILE A 21 4.73 0.70 -17.71
CA ILE A 21 4.04 1.38 -16.61
C ILE A 21 3.93 0.47 -15.38
N MET A 22 3.55 -0.79 -15.58
CA MET A 22 3.48 -1.78 -14.49
C MET A 22 4.85 -1.95 -13.79
N PHE A 23 5.93 -2.01 -14.56
CA PHE A 23 7.29 -2.06 -14.03
C PHE A 23 7.62 -0.83 -13.18
N ILE A 24 7.31 0.38 -13.64
CA ILE A 24 7.54 1.62 -12.87
C ILE A 24 6.75 1.60 -11.56
N CYS A 25 5.48 1.17 -11.58
CA CYS A 25 4.67 1.06 -10.37
C CYS A 25 5.30 0.10 -9.35
N VAL A 26 5.69 -1.11 -9.79
CA VAL A 26 6.33 -2.11 -8.91
C VAL A 26 7.68 -1.61 -8.39
N TYR A 27 8.48 -0.98 -9.24
CA TYR A 27 9.77 -0.38 -8.88
C TYR A 27 9.61 0.73 -7.83
N ALA A 28 8.65 1.63 -8.00
CA ALA A 28 8.38 2.72 -7.06
C ALA A 28 7.88 2.20 -5.70
N ILE A 29 7.03 1.17 -5.70
CA ILE A 29 6.58 0.50 -4.47
C ILE A 29 7.76 -0.15 -3.74
N GLY A 30 8.65 -0.80 -4.49
CA GLY A 30 9.84 -1.46 -3.94
C GLY A 30 10.82 -0.50 -3.26
N GLN A 31 10.99 0.71 -3.80
CA GLN A 31 11.91 1.71 -3.23
C GLN A 31 11.36 2.39 -1.96
N ASN A 32 10.07 2.71 -1.92
CA ASN A 32 9.52 3.56 -0.85
C ASN A 32 8.63 2.82 0.16
N GLY A 33 7.87 1.80 -0.25
CA GLY A 33 6.80 1.24 0.58
C GLY A 33 7.26 0.21 1.61
N PHE A 34 8.28 -0.59 1.29
CA PHE A 34 8.68 -1.73 2.15
C PHE A 34 9.70 -1.35 3.23
N ILE A 35 10.52 -0.34 2.94
CA ILE A 35 11.59 0.12 3.82
C ILE A 35 11.00 0.98 4.94
N GLN A 36 10.22 2.02 4.63
CA GLN A 36 9.64 2.90 5.65
C GLN A 36 8.73 2.18 6.64
N ARG A 37 7.91 1.21 6.19
CA ARG A 37 7.05 0.42 7.07
C ARG A 37 7.87 -0.38 8.11
N LYS A 38 9.00 -0.96 7.70
CA LYS A 38 9.88 -1.74 8.60
C LYS A 38 10.68 -0.87 9.57
N TYR A 39 10.97 0.38 9.25
CA TYR A 39 11.64 1.30 10.17
C TYR A 39 10.66 1.96 11.14
N SER A 40 9.45 2.31 10.70
CA SER A 40 8.39 2.88 11.56
C SER A 40 7.91 1.88 12.61
N ASP A 41 7.74 0.61 12.26
CA ASP A 41 7.31 -0.44 13.19
C ASP A 41 8.43 -0.85 14.18
N LYS A 42 9.68 -0.38 14.01
CA LYS A 42 10.84 -0.81 14.82
C LYS A 42 11.26 0.16 15.92
N SER A 43 10.84 1.41 15.91
CA SER A 43 11.14 2.36 17.01
C SER A 43 9.87 2.66 17.82
N LEU A 44 9.44 1.70 18.64
CA LEU A 44 8.43 1.97 19.69
C LEU A 44 8.95 2.97 20.74
N TYR A 45 10.28 3.14 20.81
CA TYR A 45 11.00 4.03 21.72
C TYR A 45 12.03 4.86 20.97
N THR A 46 12.04 6.17 21.20
CA THR A 46 13.12 7.06 20.78
C THR A 46 14.32 6.93 21.73
N GLU A 47 15.50 7.33 21.29
CA GLU A 47 16.70 7.34 22.14
C GLU A 47 16.49 8.16 23.42
N GLU A 48 15.72 9.24 23.34
CA GLU A 48 15.35 10.05 24.50
C GLU A 48 14.42 9.32 25.46
N GLN A 49 13.47 8.53 24.96
CA GLN A 49 12.56 7.74 25.80
C GLN A 49 13.30 6.63 26.54
N ILE A 50 14.30 6.00 25.89
CA ILE A 50 15.16 4.99 26.52
C ILE A 50 15.97 5.62 27.66
N LYS A 51 16.60 6.79 27.44
CA LYS A 51 17.36 7.49 28.49
C LYS A 51 16.50 7.91 29.68
N ARG A 52 15.26 8.35 29.43
CA ARG A 52 14.32 8.72 30.50
C ARG A 52 13.89 7.51 31.31
N PHE A 53 13.62 6.38 30.66
CA PHE A 53 13.32 5.12 31.34
C PHE A 53 14.49 4.67 32.23
N GLU A 54 15.72 4.65 31.71
CA GLU A 54 16.91 4.27 32.48
C GLU A 54 17.13 5.17 33.71
N SER A 55 16.94 6.48 33.54
CA SER A 55 17.07 7.43 34.66
C SER A 55 15.97 7.26 35.72
N ASP A 56 14.71 7.02 35.32
CA ASP A 56 13.62 6.82 36.28
C ASP A 56 13.77 5.48 37.03
N VAL A 57 14.34 4.43 36.39
CA VAL A 57 14.75 3.17 37.05
C VAL A 57 15.83 3.42 38.09
N GLU A 58 16.89 4.15 37.72
CA GLU A 58 18.01 4.46 38.62
C GLU A 58 17.57 5.27 39.84
N ASN A 59 16.60 6.17 39.66
CA ASN A 59 16.06 7.02 40.72
C ASN A 59 14.96 6.34 41.56
N GLY A 60 14.62 5.07 41.29
CA GLY A 60 13.64 4.31 42.07
C GLY A 60 12.21 4.82 41.97
N LYS A 61 11.85 5.50 40.87
CA LYS A 61 10.49 5.97 40.62
C LYS A 61 9.55 4.80 40.29
N GLU A 62 8.26 5.02 40.53
CA GLU A 62 7.21 4.13 40.04
C GLU A 62 7.14 4.21 38.50
N ILE A 63 7.24 3.07 37.83
CA ILE A 63 7.38 2.99 36.37
C ILE A 63 6.04 2.58 35.74
N ASP A 64 5.46 3.48 34.94
CA ASP A 64 4.40 3.15 34.00
C ASP A 64 5.00 3.02 32.59
N VAL A 65 5.02 1.80 32.06
CA VAL A 65 5.57 1.47 30.73
C VAL A 65 4.88 2.27 29.63
N ASN A 66 3.60 2.63 29.80
CA ASN A 66 2.85 3.39 28.80
C ASN A 66 3.29 4.85 28.70
N ALA A 67 3.91 5.40 29.74
CA ALA A 67 4.42 6.77 29.75
C ALA A 67 5.66 6.96 28.86
N TYR A 68 6.31 5.86 28.47
CA TYR A 68 7.52 5.85 27.63
C TYR A 68 7.25 5.41 26.19
N LEU A 69 6.03 4.95 25.88
CA LEU A 69 5.62 4.65 24.51
C LEU A 69 5.38 5.95 23.74
N VAL A 70 5.85 6.04 22.49
CA VAL A 70 5.36 7.10 21.60
C VAL A 70 3.91 6.76 21.25
N ASN A 71 2.94 7.52 21.77
CA ASN A 71 1.54 7.42 21.35
C ASN A 71 1.41 8.00 19.92
N GLU A 72 1.83 7.24 18.91
CA GLU A 72 1.68 7.61 17.51
C GLU A 72 0.34 7.14 16.97
N THR A 73 -0.76 7.71 17.45
CA THR A 73 -1.91 7.90 16.56
C THR A 73 -1.63 9.14 15.70
N VAL A 74 -0.60 9.07 14.87
CA VAL A 74 -0.30 10.11 13.89
C VAL A 74 -1.26 9.91 12.72
N ASP A 75 -2.15 10.87 12.49
CA ASP A 75 -3.00 10.86 11.30
C ASP A 75 -2.15 11.20 10.07
N TYR A 76 -1.71 10.16 9.35
CA TYR A 76 -1.03 10.28 8.06
C TYR A 76 -2.01 10.53 6.89
N SER A 77 -3.26 10.91 7.16
CA SER A 77 -4.20 11.28 6.12
C SER A 77 -3.72 12.55 5.42
N ASN A 78 -3.34 12.39 4.15
CA ASN A 78 -3.05 13.49 3.24
C ASN A 78 -3.83 13.25 1.93
N ASN A 79 -3.85 14.25 1.04
CA ASN A 79 -4.62 14.15 -0.20
C ASN A 79 -4.21 12.93 -1.05
N SER A 80 -2.95 12.51 -1.00
CA SER A 80 -2.47 11.31 -1.68
C SER A 80 -2.97 10.02 -1.01
N SER A 81 -2.97 9.96 0.33
CA SER A 81 -3.56 8.85 1.10
C SER A 81 -5.05 8.70 0.83
N LYS A 82 -5.80 9.81 0.81
CA LYS A 82 -7.24 9.83 0.47
C LYS A 82 -7.51 9.39 -0.96
N LEU A 83 -6.64 9.77 -1.90
CA LEU A 83 -6.72 9.29 -3.28
C LEU A 83 -6.53 7.77 -3.37
N GLY A 84 -5.52 7.25 -2.67
CA GLY A 84 -5.27 5.80 -2.58
C GLY A 84 -6.44 5.03 -1.96
N GLU A 85 -7.02 5.57 -0.89
CA GLU A 85 -8.19 4.99 -0.24
C GLU A 85 -9.43 4.98 -1.15
N ASN A 86 -9.66 6.06 -1.91
CA ASN A 86 -10.75 6.13 -2.89
C ASN A 86 -10.57 5.12 -4.03
N ILE A 87 -9.34 4.98 -4.54
CA ILE A 87 -9.02 4.00 -5.58
C ILE A 87 -9.22 2.57 -5.04
N SER A 88 -8.70 2.28 -3.85
CA SER A 88 -8.88 0.98 -3.18
C SER A 88 -10.36 0.65 -3.01
N THR A 89 -11.14 1.59 -2.48
CA THR A 89 -12.58 1.44 -2.28
C THR A 89 -13.32 1.21 -3.59
N MET A 90 -12.91 1.88 -4.67
CA MET A 90 -13.49 1.69 -6.00
C MET A 90 -13.18 0.29 -6.56
N ILE A 91 -11.94 -0.18 -6.40
CA ILE A 91 -11.52 -1.53 -6.82
C ILE A 91 -12.29 -2.60 -6.04
N THR A 92 -12.39 -2.48 -4.72
CA THR A 92 -13.12 -3.45 -3.88
C THR A 92 -14.61 -3.50 -4.26
N LYS A 93 -15.25 -2.35 -4.48
CA LYS A 93 -16.64 -2.30 -4.97
C LYS A 93 -16.79 -2.89 -6.36
N GLY A 94 -15.80 -2.70 -7.24
CA GLY A 94 -15.77 -3.30 -8.57
C GLY A 94 -15.65 -4.82 -8.51
N ALA A 95 -14.71 -5.34 -7.72
CA ALA A 95 -14.51 -6.77 -7.51
C ALA A 95 -15.77 -7.45 -6.96
N GLY A 96 -16.39 -6.89 -5.90
CA GLY A 96 -17.61 -7.46 -5.34
C GLY A 96 -18.81 -7.45 -6.31
N LYS A 97 -18.86 -6.52 -7.27
CA LYS A 97 -19.87 -6.54 -8.35
C LYS A 97 -19.56 -7.63 -9.39
N LEU A 98 -18.28 -7.82 -9.72
CA LEU A 98 -17.85 -8.88 -10.63
C LEU A 98 -18.11 -10.27 -10.03
N ASP A 99 -17.82 -10.46 -8.74
CA ASP A 99 -18.09 -11.72 -8.03
C ASP A 99 -19.59 -12.05 -8.05
N LYS A 100 -20.47 -11.05 -7.83
CA LYS A 100 -21.92 -11.24 -7.92
C LYS A 100 -22.38 -11.59 -9.33
N LEU A 101 -21.83 -10.91 -10.35
CA LEU A 101 -22.15 -11.19 -11.75
C LEU A 101 -21.70 -12.59 -12.15
N LEU A 102 -20.48 -12.99 -11.77
CA LEU A 102 -19.97 -14.33 -12.01
C LEU A 102 -20.84 -15.37 -11.32
N ASN A 103 -21.15 -15.20 -10.03
CA ASN A 103 -22.03 -16.14 -9.32
C ASN A 103 -23.42 -16.25 -9.97
N SER A 104 -23.98 -15.15 -10.47
CA SER A 104 -25.26 -15.17 -11.18
C SER A 104 -25.19 -15.87 -12.54
N VAL A 105 -24.08 -15.74 -13.27
CA VAL A 105 -23.85 -16.45 -14.53
C VAL A 105 -23.61 -17.93 -14.27
N PHE A 106 -22.83 -18.26 -13.24
CA PHE A 106 -22.60 -19.65 -12.82
C PHE A 106 -23.91 -20.32 -12.38
N SER A 107 -24.73 -19.66 -11.55
CA SER A 107 -26.01 -20.23 -11.12
C SER A 107 -26.94 -20.45 -12.32
N PHE A 108 -27.01 -19.50 -13.26
CA PHE A 108 -27.83 -19.63 -14.46
C PHE A 108 -27.35 -20.74 -15.42
N LEU A 109 -26.05 -21.04 -15.45
CA LEU A 109 -25.47 -22.04 -16.36
C LEU A 109 -25.48 -23.48 -15.79
N PHE A 110 -25.55 -23.64 -14.47
CA PHE A 110 -25.46 -24.93 -13.78
C PHE A 110 -26.73 -25.30 -12.98
N GLU A 111 -27.80 -24.52 -13.13
CA GLU A 111 -29.19 -24.86 -12.80
C GLU A 111 -29.91 -25.41 -14.05
#